data_AF-A0AAD8H7R2-F1
#
_entry.id   AF-A0AAD8H7R2-F1
#
_cell.length_a   1.000
_cell.length_b   1.000
_cell.length_c   1.000
_cell.angle_alpha   90.00
_cell.angle_beta   90.00
_cell.angle_gamma   90.00
#
_symmetry.space_group_name_H-M   'P 1'
#
loop_
_entity.id
_entity.type
_entity.pdbx_description
1 polymer ?
#
loop_
_entity_poly.entity_id
_entity_poly.type
_entity_poly.pdbx_seq_one_letter_code
_entity_poly.pdbx_strand_id
1 'polypeptide(L)'
;MFVAQKVLSASDVRQNQNRLLMAKSIINTAFLENFVTDNEKKRLMNHEDLQVSLVDNKMHEYHTLNFRQWEMTKSSTYLLKTVWFTVVTDNKSEEAVLEMDKDDNKKKCKEVAVAVMKEDDKLKSDVLVQVWCSRKEGRLCFLPKNLSCLH
;
A
#
# COMPACT_ATOMS: atom_id res chain seq x y z
N MET A 1 7.11 8.58 11.88
CA MET A 1 8.08 7.53 11.53
C MET A 1 7.92 7.17 10.06
N PHE A 2 8.98 7.15 9.27
CA PHE A 2 8.92 6.63 7.89
C PHE A 2 8.85 5.10 7.93
N VAL A 3 7.89 4.51 7.20
CA VAL A 3 7.68 3.05 7.16
C VAL A 3 8.22 2.45 5.87
N ALA A 4 7.76 2.93 4.71
CA ALA A 4 8.12 2.34 3.43
C ALA A 4 7.88 3.34 2.29
N GLN A 5 8.54 3.11 1.16
CA GLN A 5 8.21 3.74 -0.12
C GLN A 5 7.91 2.63 -1.13
N LYS A 6 6.80 2.76 -1.86
CA LYS A 6 6.31 1.73 -2.76
C LYS A 6 5.62 2.34 -3.98
N VAL A 7 5.91 1.80 -5.15
CA VAL A 7 5.06 1.97 -6.34
C VAL A 7 3.86 1.03 -6.20
N LEU A 8 2.64 1.58 -6.28
CA LEU A 8 1.43 0.77 -6.23
C LEU A 8 1.38 -0.18 -7.43
N SER A 9 1.09 -1.45 -7.15
CA SER A 9 0.79 -2.44 -8.18
C SER A 9 -0.71 -2.52 -8.43
N ALA A 10 -1.11 -3.09 -9.57
CA ALA A 10 -2.52 -3.38 -9.85
C ALA A 10 -3.22 -4.13 -8.70
N SER A 11 -2.51 -5.07 -8.06
CA SER A 11 -3.07 -5.82 -6.92
C SER A 11 -3.38 -4.97 -5.70
N ASP A 12 -2.71 -3.81 -5.54
CA ASP A 12 -2.95 -2.92 -4.41
C ASP A 12 -4.21 -2.06 -4.63
N VAL A 13 -4.68 -1.90 -5.87
CA VAL A 13 -5.85 -1.06 -6.20
C VAL A 13 -7.09 -1.86 -6.63
N ARG A 14 -6.93 -3.17 -6.88
CA ARG A 14 -8.03 -4.04 -7.31
C ARG A 14 -9.01 -4.35 -6.17
N GLN A 15 -10.30 -4.19 -6.44
CA GLN A 15 -11.39 -4.38 -5.45
C GLN A 15 -11.37 -5.73 -4.74
N ASN A 16 -11.13 -6.82 -5.47
CA ASN A 16 -11.15 -8.16 -4.90
C ASN A 16 -9.94 -8.48 -3.99
N GLN A 17 -8.88 -7.67 -4.05
CA GLN A 17 -7.72 -7.83 -3.18
C GLN A 17 -7.89 -7.06 -1.87
N ASN A 18 -8.46 -5.84 -1.93
CA ASN A 18 -8.77 -4.99 -0.77
C ASN A 18 -7.63 -4.91 0.25
N ARG A 19 -6.39 -4.75 -0.23
CA ARG A 19 -5.19 -4.71 0.59
C ARG A 19 -4.04 -3.95 -0.09
N LEU A 20 -3.24 -3.27 0.71
CA LEU A 20 -1.90 -2.80 0.32
C LEU A 20 -0.87 -3.82 0.79
N LEU A 21 -0.03 -4.32 -0.12
CA LEU A 21 1.09 -5.21 0.22
C LEU A 21 2.39 -4.43 0.34
N MET A 22 3.18 -4.70 1.38
CA MET A 22 4.51 -4.12 1.58
C MET A 22 5.50 -5.25 1.90
N ALA A 23 6.38 -5.55 0.95
CA ALA A 23 7.41 -6.56 1.16
C ALA A 23 8.31 -6.13 2.34
N LYS A 24 8.74 -7.08 3.18
CA LYS A 24 9.62 -6.76 4.32
C LYS A 24 10.89 -6.01 3.90
N SER A 25 11.41 -6.26 2.70
CA SER A 25 12.61 -5.61 2.15
C SER A 25 12.47 -4.11 1.93
N ILE A 26 11.25 -3.58 1.77
CA ILE A 26 11.01 -2.13 1.58
C ILE A 26 10.59 -1.44 2.87
N ILE A 27 10.36 -2.20 3.95
CA ILE A 27 9.98 -1.65 5.24
C ILE A 27 11.23 -1.23 5.98
N ASN A 28 11.21 0.01 6.48
CA ASN A 28 12.22 0.56 7.35
C ASN A 28 12.38 -0.33 8.58
N THR A 29 13.56 -0.93 8.73
CA THR A 29 13.91 -1.81 9.85
C THR A 29 13.66 -1.14 11.20
N ALA A 30 13.95 0.15 11.34
CA ALA A 30 13.73 0.88 12.59
C ALA A 30 12.24 1.00 12.96
N PHE A 31 11.33 0.96 11.98
CA PHE A 31 9.90 0.89 12.27
C PHE A 31 9.56 -0.43 12.95
N LEU A 32 10.01 -1.56 12.39
CA LEU A 32 9.73 -2.87 12.96
C LEU A 32 10.45 -3.10 14.28
N GLU A 33 11.70 -2.69 14.41
CA GLU A 33 12.52 -2.98 15.59
C GLU A 33 12.24 -2.04 16.77
N ASN A 34 12.06 -0.75 16.51
CA ASN A 34 12.02 0.28 17.56
C ASN A 34 10.65 0.94 17.72
N PHE A 35 9.86 1.04 16.64
CA PHE A 35 8.58 1.75 16.69
C PHE A 35 7.41 0.83 17.07
N VAL A 36 7.37 -0.38 16.53
CA VAL A 36 6.40 -1.41 16.90
C VAL A 36 6.79 -2.01 18.26
N THR A 37 5.85 -2.09 19.19
CA THR A 37 6.08 -2.63 20.54
C THR A 37 6.28 -4.15 20.50
N ASP A 38 6.91 -4.71 21.52
CA ASP A 38 7.14 -6.16 21.57
C ASP A 38 5.85 -6.99 21.60
N ASN A 39 4.78 -6.45 22.21
CA ASN A 39 3.47 -7.09 22.16
C ASN A 39 2.89 -7.08 20.74
N GLU A 40 2.93 -5.94 20.05
CA GLU A 40 2.48 -5.84 18.66
C GLU A 40 3.31 -6.74 17.72
N LYS A 41 4.64 -6.81 17.89
CA LYS A 41 5.51 -7.74 17.15
C LYS A 41 5.08 -9.18 17.36
N LYS A 42 4.87 -9.62 18.61
CA LYS A 42 4.41 -10.98 18.93
C LYS A 42 3.10 -11.32 18.24
N ARG A 43 2.13 -10.41 18.28
CA ARG A 43 0.85 -10.56 17.60
C ARG A 43 1.01 -10.69 16.08
N LEU A 44 1.84 -9.84 15.47
CA LEU A 44 2.15 -9.93 14.03
C LEU A 44 2.78 -11.29 13.67
N MET A 45 3.74 -11.75 14.46
CA MET A 45 4.39 -13.06 14.27
C MET A 45 3.40 -14.23 14.43
N ASN A 46 2.40 -14.09 15.30
CA ASN A 46 1.31 -15.06 15.46
C ASN A 46 0.19 -14.93 14.40
N HIS A 47 0.43 -14.15 13.34
CA HIS A 47 -0.52 -13.88 12.26
C HIS A 47 -1.83 -13.21 12.71
N GLU A 48 -1.79 -12.50 13.84
CA GLU A 48 -2.93 -11.71 14.31
C GLU A 48 -3.04 -10.38 13.56
N ASP A 49 -4.28 -9.89 13.46
CA ASP A 49 -4.58 -8.57 12.94
C ASP A 49 -4.36 -7.51 14.04
N LEU A 50 -3.52 -6.52 13.78
CA LEU A 50 -3.45 -5.29 14.57
C LEU A 50 -4.43 -4.28 13.98
N GLN A 51 -5.44 -3.89 14.74
CA GLN A 51 -6.33 -2.80 14.31
C GLN A 51 -5.57 -1.48 14.33
N VAL A 52 -5.61 -0.75 13.22
CA VAL A 52 -4.89 0.50 13.02
C VAL A 52 -5.80 1.54 12.37
N SER A 53 -5.45 2.81 12.56
CA SER A 53 -6.07 3.89 11.80
C SER A 53 -5.24 4.24 10.58
N LEU A 54 -5.87 4.82 9.57
CA LEU A 54 -5.24 5.43 8.42
C LEU A 54 -5.79 6.83 8.22
N VAL A 55 -4.92 7.79 7.91
CA VAL A 55 -5.30 9.14 7.51
C VAL A 55 -4.72 9.42 6.14
N ASP A 56 -5.56 9.71 5.16
CA ASP A 56 -5.10 10.03 3.79
C ASP A 56 -4.70 11.51 3.64
N ASN A 57 -4.27 11.90 2.44
CA ASN A 57 -3.85 13.26 2.15
C ASN A 57 -5.00 14.28 2.15
N LYS A 58 -6.26 13.84 2.10
CA LYS A 58 -7.47 14.66 2.18
C LYS A 58 -8.03 14.71 3.60
N MET A 59 -7.28 14.18 4.59
CA MET A 59 -7.67 14.11 6.00
C MET A 59 -8.87 13.19 6.27
N HIS A 60 -9.18 12.24 5.38
CA HIS A 60 -10.14 11.20 5.72
C HIS A 60 -9.52 10.23 6.72
N GLU A 61 -10.23 9.93 7.81
CA GLU A 61 -9.80 8.95 8.82
C GLU A 61 -10.53 7.61 8.63
N TYR A 62 -9.76 6.52 8.62
CA TYR A 62 -10.26 5.15 8.49
C TYR A 62 -9.79 4.34 9.69
N HIS A 63 -10.69 3.88 10.55
CA HIS A 63 -10.33 3.32 11.87
C HIS A 63 -10.30 1.78 11.96
N THR A 64 -10.75 1.09 10.92
CA THR A 64 -10.96 -0.37 10.93
C THR A 64 -10.01 -1.11 9.99
N LEU A 65 -8.87 -0.51 9.63
CA LEU A 65 -7.83 -1.22 8.90
C LEU A 65 -7.14 -2.21 9.81
N ASN A 66 -6.73 -3.33 9.23
CA ASN A 66 -5.89 -4.29 9.93
C ASN A 66 -4.50 -4.31 9.32
N PHE A 67 -3.49 -4.09 10.17
CA PHE A 67 -2.09 -4.32 9.86
C PHE A 67 -1.71 -5.74 10.27
N ARG A 68 -1.14 -6.50 9.34
CA ARG A 68 -0.80 -7.92 9.56
C ARG A 68 0.52 -8.26 8.88
N GLN A 69 1.26 -9.18 9.49
CA GLN A 69 2.34 -9.91 8.82
C GLN A 69 1.78 -11.19 8.18
N TRP A 70 2.14 -11.39 6.92
CA TRP A 70 1.87 -12.60 6.17
C TRP A 70 3.18 -13.28 5.82
N GLU A 71 3.36 -14.49 6.33
CA GLU A 71 4.49 -15.32 6.00
C GLU A 71 4.26 -16.08 4.68
N MET A 72 5.23 -15.94 3.80
CA MET A 72 5.38 -16.70 2.56
C MET A 72 6.48 -17.73 2.80
N THR A 73 6.55 -18.78 1.98
CA THR A 73 7.51 -19.89 2.13
C THR A 73 8.98 -19.45 2.28
N LYS A 74 9.36 -18.28 1.76
CA LYS A 74 10.75 -17.76 1.80
C LYS A 74 10.87 -16.31 2.27
N SER A 75 9.77 -15.65 2.63
CA SER A 75 9.79 -14.22 2.95
C SER A 75 8.60 -13.84 3.81
N SER A 76 8.62 -12.64 4.38
CA SER A 76 7.44 -12.06 5.02
C SER A 76 7.02 -10.82 4.26
N THR A 77 5.72 -10.61 4.16
CA THR A 77 5.10 -9.40 3.62
C THR A 77 4.18 -8.85 4.70
N TYR A 78 4.06 -7.53 4.77
CA TYR A 78 3.10 -6.89 5.65
C TYR A 78 1.99 -6.30 4.80
N LEU A 79 0.78 -6.26 5.37
CA LEU A 79 -0.38 -5.78 4.65
C LEU A 79 -1.25 -4.88 5.50
N LEU A 80 -1.86 -3.90 4.85
CA LEU A 80 -3.02 -3.16 5.35
C LEU A 80 -4.25 -3.66 4.60
N LYS A 81 -5.28 -4.13 5.31
CA LYS A 81 -6.49 -4.75 4.71
C LYS A 81 -7.79 -4.25 5.36
N THR A 82 -8.90 -4.85 4.91
CA THR A 82 -10.28 -4.68 5.41
C THR A 82 -11.03 -3.52 4.74
N VAL A 83 -10.49 -2.31 4.79
CA VAL A 83 -11.12 -1.13 4.15
C VAL A 83 -10.16 -0.38 3.21
N TRP A 84 -9.09 -1.04 2.79
CA TRP A 84 -8.09 -0.43 1.91
C TRP A 84 -8.67 -0.01 0.56
N PHE A 85 -9.58 -0.80 -0.01
CA PHE A 85 -10.20 -0.45 -1.28
C PHE A 85 -11.04 0.84 -1.19
N THR A 86 -11.67 1.12 -0.04
CA THR A 86 -12.32 2.42 0.21
C THR A 86 -11.31 3.56 0.16
N VAL A 87 -10.12 3.38 0.76
CA VAL A 87 -9.03 4.36 0.67
C VAL A 87 -8.64 4.59 -0.80
N VAL A 88 -8.53 3.52 -1.59
CA VAL A 88 -8.22 3.58 -3.03
C VAL A 88 -9.25 4.39 -3.81
N THR A 89 -10.55 4.11 -3.61
CA THR A 89 -11.64 4.82 -4.31
C THR A 89 -11.70 6.29 -3.93
N ASP A 90 -11.58 6.61 -2.64
CA ASP A 90 -11.65 7.97 -2.12
C ASP A 90 -10.44 8.82 -2.59
N ASN A 91 -9.32 8.15 -2.87
CA ASN A 91 -8.10 8.75 -3.42
C ASN A 91 -8.02 8.70 -4.96
N LYS A 92 -9.08 8.27 -5.67
CA LYS A 92 -9.15 8.21 -7.14
C LYS A 92 -8.00 7.40 -7.79
N SER A 93 -7.60 6.33 -7.12
CA SER A 93 -6.67 5.35 -7.65
C SER A 93 -7.45 4.16 -8.23
N GLU A 94 -6.99 3.59 -9.33
CA GLU A 94 -7.65 2.46 -9.99
C GLU A 94 -6.66 1.58 -10.76
N GLU A 95 -7.12 0.41 -11.19
CA GLU A 95 -6.36 -0.48 -12.07
C GLU A 95 -6.58 -0.06 -13.53
N ALA A 96 -5.51 0.07 -14.31
CA ALA A 96 -5.55 0.24 -15.76
C ALA A 96 -4.71 -0.82 -16.46
N VAL A 97 -5.11 -1.20 -17.67
CA VAL A 97 -4.35 -2.10 -18.54
C VAL A 97 -3.63 -1.25 -19.59
N LEU A 98 -2.31 -1.30 -19.61
CA LEU A 98 -1.50 -0.68 -20.64
C LEU A 98 -1.11 -1.72 -21.68
N GLU A 99 -1.34 -1.40 -22.95
CA GLU A 99 -0.80 -2.17 -24.06
C GLU A 99 0.66 -1.72 -24.29
N MET A 100 1.60 -2.66 -24.19
CA MET A 100 2.98 -2.39 -24.60
C MET A 100 3.16 -2.86 -26.04
N ASP A 101 3.50 -1.92 -26.92
CA ASP A 101 3.96 -2.22 -28.27
C ASP A 101 5.22 -3.09 -28.19
N LYS A 102 5.22 -4.19 -28.94
CA LYS A 102 6.44 -4.96 -29.17
C LYS A 102 7.07 -4.50 -30.47
N ASP A 103 8.41 -4.46 -30.46
CA ASP A 103 9.26 -4.42 -31.65
C ASP A 103 8.64 -5.17 -32.84
N ASP A 104 8.80 -4.59 -34.04
CA ASP A 104 8.17 -4.90 -35.34
C ASP A 104 8.20 -6.36 -35.82
N ASN A 105 8.71 -7.31 -35.02
CA ASN A 105 8.91 -8.70 -35.40
C ASN A 105 8.26 -9.75 -34.47
N LYS A 106 7.33 -9.38 -33.57
CA LYS A 106 6.60 -10.39 -32.75
C LYS A 106 5.13 -10.01 -32.47
N LYS A 107 4.24 -10.63 -33.24
CA LYS A 107 2.75 -10.53 -33.26
C LYS A 107 2.05 -10.96 -31.96
N LYS A 108 2.40 -10.38 -30.80
CA LYS A 108 1.65 -10.58 -29.54
C LYS A 108 1.82 -9.37 -28.62
N CYS A 109 0.89 -8.42 -28.64
CA CYS A 109 0.83 -7.33 -27.66
C CYS A 109 0.88 -7.92 -26.23
N LYS A 110 1.67 -7.31 -25.35
CA LYS A 110 1.70 -7.69 -23.93
C LYS A 110 0.92 -6.64 -23.17
N GLU A 111 -0.28 -7.01 -22.74
CA GLU A 111 -1.06 -6.22 -21.79
C GLU A 111 -0.43 -6.33 -20.40
N VAL A 112 -0.26 -5.18 -19.74
CA VAL A 112 0.25 -5.10 -18.37
C VAL A 112 -0.73 -4.30 -17.52
N ALA A 113 -1.26 -4.93 -16.48
CA ALA A 113 -2.10 -4.24 -15.50
C ALA A 113 -1.23 -3.44 -14.52
N VAL A 114 -1.55 -2.17 -14.33
CA VAL A 114 -0.84 -1.22 -13.47
C VAL A 114 -1.83 -0.47 -12.57
N ALA A 115 -1.33 0.11 -11.48
CA ALA A 115 -2.09 1.10 -10.72
C ALA A 115 -1.92 2.48 -11.37
N VAL A 116 -3.03 3.19 -11.52
CA VAL A 116 -3.07 4.56 -11.99
C VAL A 116 -3.81 5.44 -11.00
N MET A 117 -3.52 6.74 -11.05
CA MET A 117 -4.23 7.77 -10.28
C MET A 117 -4.75 8.84 -11.23
N LYS A 118 -6.00 9.26 -11.02
CA LYS A 118 -6.59 10.36 -11.78
C LYS A 118 -6.34 11.70 -11.09
N GLU A 119 -5.56 12.56 -11.74
CA GLU A 119 -5.21 13.91 -11.28
C GLU A 119 -5.42 14.91 -12.42
N ASP A 120 -6.24 15.95 -12.21
CA ASP A 120 -6.60 16.96 -13.21
C ASP A 120 -7.00 16.37 -14.58
N ASP A 121 -7.85 15.34 -14.54
CA ASP A 121 -8.32 14.57 -15.69
C ASP A 121 -7.23 13.80 -16.49
N LYS A 122 -6.00 13.75 -15.97
CA LYS A 122 -4.91 12.93 -16.50
C LYS A 122 -4.71 11.67 -15.66
N LEU A 123 -4.40 10.55 -16.32
CA LEU A 123 -4.01 9.31 -15.67
C LEU A 123 -2.48 9.29 -15.49
N LYS A 124 -2.02 9.09 -14.26
CA LYS A 124 -0.60 8.87 -13.94
C LYS A 124 -0.38 7.40 -13.55
N SER A 125 0.50 6.71 -14.26
CA SER A 125 1.02 5.40 -13.86
C SER A 125 2.16 5.55 -12.84
N ASP A 126 2.69 4.42 -12.35
CA ASP A 126 3.81 4.36 -11.40
C ASP A 126 3.57 5.19 -10.13
N VAL A 127 2.34 5.10 -9.61
CA VAL A 127 1.89 5.84 -8.43
C VAL A 127 2.77 5.50 -7.23
N LEU A 128 3.69 6.41 -6.90
CA LEU A 128 4.64 6.27 -5.82
C LEU A 128 4.04 6.79 -4.51
N VAL A 129 3.95 5.92 -3.51
CA VAL A 129 3.42 6.22 -2.18
C VAL A 129 4.52 6.08 -1.15
N GLN A 130 4.65 7.09 -0.29
CA GLN A 130 5.39 6.98 0.97
C GLN A 130 4.43 6.71 2.11
N VAL A 131 4.66 5.63 2.83
CA VAL A 131 3.89 5.25 4.00
C VAL A 131 4.61 5.75 5.24
N TRP A 132 3.92 6.58 6.01
CA TRP A 132 4.36 7.03 7.32
C TRP A 132 3.50 6.40 8.41
N CYS A 133 4.02 6.36 9.63
CA CYS A 133 3.28 5.90 10.79
C CYS A 133 3.54 6.82 11.99
N SER A 134 2.51 6.99 12.81
CA SER A 134 2.52 7.70 14.09
C SER A 134 1.75 6.88 15.13
N ARG A 135 1.80 7.31 16.39
CA ARG A 135 0.92 6.78 17.44
C ARG A 135 -0.12 7.83 17.83
N LYS A 136 -1.40 7.45 17.82
CA LYS A 136 -2.53 8.23 18.34
C LYS A 136 -3.15 7.39 19.45
N GLU A 137 -3.14 7.89 20.68
CA GLU A 137 -3.67 7.17 21.86
C GLU A 137 -3.09 5.75 22.03
N GLY A 138 -1.79 5.60 21.79
CA GLY A 138 -1.08 4.32 21.87
C GLY A 138 -1.28 3.38 20.68
N ARG A 139 -2.20 3.67 19.76
CA ARG A 139 -2.47 2.86 18.56
C ARG A 139 -1.66 3.32 17.35
N LEU A 140 -1.26 2.39 16.50
CA LEU A 140 -0.61 2.71 15.22
C LEU A 140 -1.59 3.43 14.29
N CYS A 141 -1.12 4.51 13.68
CA CYS A 141 -1.86 5.29 12.69
C CYS A 141 -0.98 5.50 11.46
N PHE A 142 -1.40 4.98 10.31
CA PHE A 142 -0.70 5.08 9.03
C PHE A 142 -1.10 6.33 8.26
N LEU A 143 -0.16 6.93 7.54
CA LEU A 143 -0.36 8.09 6.70
C LEU A 143 0.32 7.87 5.34
N PRO A 144 -0.37 7.26 4.36
CA PRO A 144 0.14 7.17 3.00
C PRO A 144 0.12 8.57 2.36
N LYS A 145 1.23 8.96 1.75
CA LYS A 145 1.37 10.19 0.96
C LYS A 145 1.74 9.84 -0.47
N ASN A 146 0.92 10.30 -1.42
CA ASN A 146 1.23 10.20 -2.83
C ASN A 146 2.31 11.23 -3.18
N LEU A 147 3.43 10.79 -3.76
CA LEU A 147 4.50 11.69 -4.19
C LEU A 147 4.28 12.24 -5.60
N SER A 148 3.34 11.68 -6.35
CA SER A 148 2.95 12.16 -7.69
C SER A 148 2.32 13.56 -7.69
N CYS A 149 1.90 14.06 -6.52
CA CYS A 149 1.30 15.38 -6.29
C CYS A 149 2.29 16.47 -5.84
N LEU A 150 3.61 16.21 -5.85
CA LEU A 150 4.64 17.14 -5.36
C LEU A 150 5.37 17.93 -6.47
N HIS A 151 4.77 18.10 -7.64
CA HIS A 151 5.36 18.87 -8.75
C HIS A 151 4.64 20.20 -8.93
#